data_AF-A0AA38HGK7-F1
#
_entry.id   AF-A0AA38HGK7-F1
#
_cell.length_a   1.000
_cell.length_b   1.000
_cell.length_c   1.000
_cell.angle_alpha   90.00
_cell.angle_beta   90.00
_cell.angle_gamma   90.00
#
_symmetry.space_group_name_H-M   'P 1'
#
loop_
_entity.id
_entity.type
_entity.pdbx_description
1 polymer ?
#
loop_
_entity_poly.entity_id
_entity_poly.type
_entity_poly.pdbx_seq_one_letter_code
_entity_poly.pdbx_strand_id
1 'polypeptide(L)'
;MPAAASPNKTWTPAHDAVVLRAAVRAILTSRPNIYSEPALADLASNGGSRINDKIRQMLKRFTALYPGSDMMVREEVEKLGAAKGRKRKAADESSGSPTKSPKRTPVKGGGSMGQRGDKGCGAGVAEAEVDEQDVAEESS
;
A
#
# COMPACT_ATOMS: atom_id res chain seq x y z
N MET A 1 2.38 -14.07 32.97
CA MET A 1 3.18 -15.29 32.73
C MET A 1 2.70 -15.92 31.43
N PRO A 2 3.48 -15.90 30.33
CA PRO A 2 3.09 -16.63 29.13
C PRO A 2 3.05 -18.13 29.44
N ALA A 3 1.99 -18.81 29.03
CA ALA A 3 1.81 -20.24 29.24
C ALA A 3 2.97 -21.02 28.62
N ALA A 4 3.53 -21.97 29.38
CA ALA A 4 4.64 -22.81 28.94
C ALA A 4 4.29 -23.53 27.63
N ALA A 5 5.06 -23.30 26.58
CA ALA A 5 4.87 -23.94 25.29
C ALA A 5 5.20 -25.43 25.41
N SER A 6 4.23 -26.29 25.08
CA SER A 6 4.45 -27.74 25.04
C SER A 6 5.50 -28.07 23.98
N PRO A 7 6.57 -28.82 24.31
CA PRO A 7 7.73 -29.03 23.42
C PRO A 7 7.45 -29.86 22.16
N ASN A 8 6.24 -30.42 22.01
CA ASN A 8 5.91 -31.39 20.95
C ASN A 8 4.73 -30.97 20.07
N LYS A 9 4.57 -29.66 19.79
CA LYS A 9 3.51 -29.23 18.89
C LYS A 9 3.94 -29.46 17.43
N THR A 10 3.31 -30.40 16.75
CA THR A 10 3.53 -30.65 15.32
C THR A 10 3.24 -29.39 14.52
N TRP A 11 4.16 -29.02 13.62
CA TRP A 11 3.96 -27.91 12.70
C TRP A 11 2.83 -28.26 11.72
N THR A 12 1.91 -27.33 11.50
CA THR A 12 0.76 -27.53 10.62
C THR A 12 0.72 -26.40 9.60
N PRO A 13 0.10 -26.58 8.42
CA PRO A 13 -0.04 -25.51 7.44
C PRO A 13 -0.74 -24.25 7.97
N ALA A 14 -1.54 -24.39 9.02
CA ALA A 14 -2.18 -23.25 9.70
C ALA A 14 -1.14 -22.36 10.41
N HIS A 15 -0.04 -22.92 10.91
CA HIS A 15 1.04 -22.14 11.50
C HIS A 15 1.77 -21.31 10.43
N ASP A 16 1.98 -21.86 9.23
CA ASP A 16 2.57 -21.11 8.10
C ASP A 16 1.75 -19.87 7.76
N ALA A 17 0.42 -20.02 7.68
CA ALA A 17 -0.49 -18.89 7.42
C ALA A 17 -0.38 -17.78 8.49
N VAL A 18 -0.21 -18.16 9.77
CA VAL A 18 -0.06 -17.20 10.87
C VAL A 18 1.30 -16.49 10.80
N VAL A 19 2.38 -17.23 10.52
CA VAL A 19 3.72 -16.68 10.37
C VAL A 19 3.78 -15.71 9.18
N LEU A 20 3.19 -16.09 8.05
CA LEU A 20 3.10 -15.24 6.86
C LEU A 20 2.35 -13.94 7.16
N ARG A 21 1.20 -14.04 7.84
CA ARG A 21 0.43 -12.85 8.25
C ARG A 21 1.25 -11.94 9.17
N ALA A 22 1.98 -12.52 10.14
CA ALA A 22 2.84 -11.76 11.03
C ALA A 22 3.99 -11.07 10.28
N ALA A 23 4.63 -11.76 9.33
CA ALA A 23 5.69 -11.20 8.50
C ALA A 23 5.20 -10.03 7.64
N VAL A 24 4.06 -10.19 6.94
CA VAL A 24 3.43 -9.12 6.14
C VAL A 24 3.15 -7.90 7.02
N ARG A 25 2.56 -8.11 8.20
CA ARG A 25 2.25 -7.03 9.14
C ARG A 25 3.51 -6.30 9.63
N ALA A 26 4.58 -7.04 9.94
CA ALA A 26 5.86 -6.46 10.35
C ALA A 26 6.43 -5.54 9.27
N ILE A 27 6.45 -6.01 8.01
CA ILE A 27 6.93 -5.23 6.85
C ILE A 27 6.07 -3.98 6.62
N LEU A 28 4.75 -4.11 6.70
CA LEU A 28 3.85 -2.97 6.53
C LEU A 28 3.98 -1.93 7.66
N THR A 29 4.35 -2.37 8.87
CA THR A 29 4.56 -1.49 10.03
C THR A 29 5.92 -0.76 9.94
N SER A 30 6.95 -1.42 9.40
CA SER A 30 8.29 -0.85 9.22
C SER A 30 8.42 0.07 8.01
N ARG A 31 7.35 0.32 7.25
CA ARG A 31 7.35 1.21 6.07
C ARG A 31 7.98 2.59 6.27
N PRO A 32 7.78 3.29 7.41
CA PRO A 32 8.46 4.56 7.64
C PRO A 32 9.98 4.44 7.60
N ASN A 33 10.53 3.33 8.10
CA ASN A 33 11.98 3.06 8.09
C ASN A 33 12.48 2.83 6.65
N ILE A 34 11.67 2.20 5.80
CA ILE A 34 12.00 2.02 4.38
C ILE A 34 12.05 3.37 3.66
N TYR A 35 11.19 4.32 4.05
CA TYR A 35 11.20 5.67 3.46
C TYR A 35 12.35 6.55 3.93
N SER A 36 12.98 6.22 5.07
CA SER A 36 14.15 6.96 5.56
C SER A 36 15.47 6.52 4.91
N GLU A 37 15.47 5.49 4.07
CA GLU A 37 16.68 5.03 3.39
C GLU A 37 17.16 6.07 2.35
N PRO A 38 18.41 6.57 2.45
CA PRO A 38 18.90 7.64 1.58
C PRO A 38 18.97 7.21 0.10
N ALA A 39 19.21 5.92 -0.17
CA ALA A 39 19.21 5.37 -1.52
C ALA A 39 17.82 5.44 -2.21
N LEU A 40 16.76 5.64 -1.43
CA LEU A 40 15.38 5.74 -1.92
C LEU A 40 14.83 7.18 -1.85
N ALA A 41 15.66 8.16 -1.49
CA ALA A 41 15.24 9.55 -1.32
C ALA A 41 14.58 10.14 -2.58
N ASP A 42 15.14 9.85 -3.76
CA ASP A 42 14.61 10.33 -5.04
C ASP A 42 13.20 9.77 -5.34
N LEU A 43 12.94 8.54 -4.89
CA LEU A 43 11.65 7.86 -5.07
C LEU A 43 10.62 8.27 -4.01
N ALA A 44 11.07 8.85 -2.90
CA ALA A 44 10.22 9.36 -1.83
C ALA A 44 9.55 10.70 -2.20
N SER A 45 10.13 11.45 -3.14
CA SER A 45 9.65 12.77 -3.60
C SER A 45 8.16 12.80 -4.02
N ASN A 46 7.63 11.70 -4.57
CA ASN A 46 6.23 11.55 -4.99
C ASN A 46 5.32 10.97 -3.88
N GLY A 47 5.55 11.36 -2.63
CA GLY A 47 4.77 10.87 -1.48
C GLY A 47 4.91 9.36 -1.23
N GLY A 48 5.99 8.75 -1.73
CA GLY A 48 6.28 7.32 -1.57
C GLY A 48 5.32 6.36 -2.29
N SER A 49 4.52 6.82 -3.26
CA SER A 49 3.56 5.95 -3.97
C SER A 49 4.26 4.79 -4.69
N ARG A 50 5.35 5.07 -5.42
CA ARG A 50 6.13 4.06 -6.14
C ARG A 50 6.72 3.01 -5.19
N ILE A 51 7.25 3.45 -4.04
CA ILE A 51 7.82 2.55 -3.03
C ILE A 51 6.72 1.67 -2.44
N ASN A 52 5.55 2.24 -2.12
CA ASN A 52 4.39 1.47 -1.64
C ASN A 52 3.93 0.41 -2.65
N ASP A 53 3.84 0.75 -3.93
CA ASP A 53 3.40 -0.18 -4.97
C ASP A 53 4.41 -1.31 -5.15
N LYS A 54 5.71 -1.00 -5.07
CA LYS A 54 6.76 -2.01 -5.13
C LYS A 54 6.74 -2.94 -3.92
N ILE A 55 6.56 -2.41 -2.71
CA ILE A 55 6.40 -3.21 -1.49
C ILE A 55 5.21 -4.17 -1.65
N ARG A 56 4.06 -3.68 -2.13
CA ARG A 56 2.89 -4.54 -2.37
C ARG A 56 3.15 -5.60 -3.44
N GLN A 57 3.87 -5.27 -4.51
CA GLN A 57 4.24 -6.22 -5.55
C GLN A 57 5.17 -7.32 -5.00
N MET A 58 6.16 -6.97 -4.20
CA MET A 58 7.05 -7.94 -3.55
C MET A 58 6.29 -8.83 -2.58
N LEU A 59 5.42 -8.25 -1.75
CA LEU A 59 4.59 -9.03 -0.81
C LEU A 59 3.66 -10.00 -1.53
N LYS A 60 3.05 -9.61 -2.65
CA LYS A 60 2.23 -10.52 -3.47
C LYS A 60 3.03 -11.70 -4.01
N ARG A 61 4.24 -11.45 -4.52
CA ARG A 61 5.14 -12.51 -5.00
C ARG A 61 5.57 -13.44 -3.87
N PHE A 62 5.84 -12.88 -2.69
CA PHE A 62 6.20 -13.64 -1.51
C PHE A 62 5.07 -14.55 -1.03
N THR A 63 3.83 -14.05 -0.99
CA THR A 63 2.67 -14.87 -0.63
C THR A 63 2.28 -15.88 -1.71
N ALA A 64 2.51 -15.59 -2.99
CA ALA A 64 2.21 -16.54 -4.08
C ALA A 64 2.96 -17.88 -3.96
N LEU A 65 4.06 -17.94 -3.19
CA LEU A 65 4.77 -19.17 -2.88
C LEU A 65 3.99 -20.12 -1.95
N TYR A 66 2.94 -19.63 -1.29
CA TYR A 66 2.14 -20.36 -0.32
C TYR A 66 0.68 -20.43 -0.76
N PRO A 67 0.13 -21.63 -1.02
CA PRO A 67 -1.22 -21.79 -1.53
C PRO A 67 -2.26 -21.22 -0.56
N GLY A 68 -3.24 -20.49 -1.09
CA GLY A 68 -4.34 -19.91 -0.32
C GLY A 68 -4.03 -18.59 0.40
N SER A 69 -2.89 -17.95 0.13
CA SER A 69 -2.47 -16.72 0.82
C SER A 69 -2.55 -15.42 0.00
N ASP A 70 -3.01 -15.48 -1.26
CA ASP A 70 -3.10 -14.32 -2.17
C ASP A 70 -3.89 -13.12 -1.61
N MET A 71 -4.94 -13.39 -0.83
CA MET A 71 -5.79 -12.34 -0.26
C MET A 71 -5.24 -11.75 1.04
N MET A 72 -4.25 -12.38 1.68
CA MET A 72 -3.73 -11.94 2.99
C MET A 72 -3.08 -10.56 2.93
N VAL A 73 -2.36 -10.25 1.84
CA VAL A 73 -1.71 -8.94 1.69
C VAL A 73 -2.75 -7.82 1.59
N ARG A 74 -3.85 -8.06 0.86
CA ARG A 74 -4.93 -7.08 0.69
C ARG A 74 -5.64 -6.82 2.01
N GLU A 75 -6.01 -7.89 2.72
CA GLU A 75 -6.67 -7.78 4.03
C GLU A 75 -5.83 -7.02 5.05
N GLU A 76 -4.52 -7.29 5.12
CA GLU A 76 -3.66 -6.66 6.12
C GLU A 76 -3.41 -5.18 5.82
N VAL A 77 -3.28 -4.82 4.53
CA VAL A 77 -3.20 -3.41 4.11
C VAL A 77 -4.49 -2.66 4.45
N GLU A 78 -5.66 -3.26 4.23
CA GLU A 78 -6.94 -2.65 4.55
C GLU A 78 -7.12 -2.45 6.06
N LYS A 79 -6.78 -3.47 6.87
CA LYS A 79 -6.82 -3.37 8.34
C LYS A 79 -5.93 -2.25 8.87
N LEU A 80 -4.69 -2.14 8.38
CA LEU A 80 -3.76 -1.09 8.80
C LEU A 80 -4.18 0.31 8.30
N GLY A 81 -4.76 0.40 7.10
CA GLY A 81 -5.33 1.63 6.57
C GLY A 81 -6.53 2.12 7.38
N ALA A 82 -7.46 1.21 7.72
CA ALA A 82 -8.64 1.51 8.52
C ALA A 82 -8.28 1.92 9.96
N ALA A 83 -7.25 1.33 10.56
CA ALA A 83 -6.77 1.69 11.89
C ALA A 83 -6.24 3.13 11.97
N LYS A 84 -5.61 3.63 10.88
CA LYS A 84 -5.10 5.01 10.80
C LYS A 84 -6.22 6.06 10.60
N GLY A 85 -7.32 5.68 9.97
CA GLY A 85 -8.48 6.56 9.72
C GLY A 85 -9.37 6.83 10.94
N ARG A 86 -9.47 5.90 11.90
CA ARG A 86 -10.36 6.04 13.06
C ARG A 86 -9.88 7.04 14.13
N LYS A 87 -8.59 7.43 14.12
CA LYS A 87 -8.04 8.33 15.14
C LYS A 87 -8.41 9.81 14.95
N ARG A 88 -9.10 10.18 13.86
CA ARG A 88 -9.55 11.56 13.59
C ARG A 88 -11.04 11.82 13.89
N LYS A 89 -11.81 10.82 14.33
CA LYS A 89 -13.24 10.96 14.63
C LYS A 89 -13.62 10.85 16.12
N ALA A 90 -12.63 10.83 17.01
CA ALA A 90 -12.86 10.70 18.46
C ALA A 90 -12.42 11.96 19.25
N ALA A 91 -12.32 13.11 18.59
CA ALA A 91 -11.98 14.39 19.21
C ALA A 91 -12.99 15.51 18.87
N ASP A 92 -14.23 15.13 18.53
CA ASP A 92 -15.32 16.08 18.24
C ASP A 92 -16.64 15.57 18.85
N GLU A 93 -16.61 15.10 20.11
CA GLU A 93 -17.85 14.74 20.82
C GLU A 93 -17.78 14.95 22.33
N SER A 94 -16.99 15.93 22.79
CA SER A 94 -17.04 16.39 24.19
C SER A 94 -16.53 17.83 24.35
N SER A 95 -17.30 18.78 23.84
CA SER A 95 -17.22 20.19 24.22
C SER A 95 -18.49 20.87 23.76
N GLY A 96 -19.52 20.84 24.62
CA GLY A 96 -20.81 21.44 24.35
C GLY A 96 -20.75 22.96 24.20
N SER A 97 -21.45 23.47 23.18
CA SER A 97 -22.22 24.73 23.25
C SER A 97 -23.05 24.90 21.98
N PRO A 98 -24.40 24.87 22.06
CA PRO A 98 -25.27 25.14 20.91
C PRO A 98 -25.63 26.63 20.88
N THR A 99 -24.81 27.47 20.26
CA THR A 99 -25.24 28.84 19.93
C THR A 99 -25.71 28.90 18.49
N LYS A 100 -27.04 28.80 18.34
CA LYS A 100 -27.78 29.27 17.17
C LYS A 100 -27.33 30.68 16.80
N SER A 101 -26.98 30.91 15.54
CA SER A 101 -27.22 32.19 14.88
C SER A 101 -27.38 32.00 13.36
N PRO A 102 -28.39 32.63 12.74
CA PRO A 102 -28.81 32.32 11.38
C PRO A 102 -28.28 33.33 10.35
N LYS A 103 -28.41 32.92 9.08
CA LYS A 103 -28.68 33.77 7.90
C LYS A 103 -27.48 34.50 7.29
N ARG A 104 -27.15 34.15 6.04
CA ARG A 104 -27.04 35.08 4.90
C ARG A 104 -27.05 34.35 3.55
N THR A 105 -27.70 35.03 2.63
CA THR A 105 -28.27 34.66 1.32
C THR A 105 -27.25 34.50 0.18
N PRO A 106 -27.65 33.93 -0.98
CA PRO A 106 -26.75 33.54 -2.06
C PRO A 106 -26.19 34.76 -2.80
N VAL A 107 -24.88 34.77 -3.08
CA VAL A 107 -24.29 35.68 -4.07
C VAL A 107 -24.01 34.91 -5.36
N LYS A 108 -24.77 35.32 -6.37
CA LYS A 108 -24.62 34.98 -7.78
C LYS A 108 -23.51 35.87 -8.35
N GLY A 109 -22.41 35.26 -8.78
CA GLY A 109 -21.37 35.88 -9.61
C GLY A 109 -20.52 34.72 -10.14
N GLY A 110 -20.35 34.50 -11.44
CA GLY A 110 -20.29 35.46 -12.53
C GLY A 110 -18.82 35.63 -12.91
N GLY A 111 -18.42 35.02 -14.03
CA GLY A 111 -17.06 35.06 -14.58
C GLY A 111 -16.26 33.77 -14.27
N SER A 112 -15.38 33.27 -15.10
CA SER A 112 -14.91 33.72 -16.40
C SER A 112 -14.10 32.56 -16.99
N MET A 113 -14.46 32.14 -18.20
CA MET A 113 -13.55 32.00 -19.33
C MET A 113 -12.07 31.71 -19.00
N GLY A 114 -11.67 30.45 -19.17
CA GLY A 114 -10.28 30.02 -19.10
C GLY A 114 -10.02 28.86 -20.05
N GLN A 115 -9.78 29.19 -21.31
CA GLN A 115 -9.29 28.28 -22.33
C GLN A 115 -7.93 27.69 -21.89
N ARG A 116 -7.83 26.36 -21.84
CA ARG A 116 -6.62 25.56 -22.08
C ARG A 116 -7.17 24.26 -22.69
N GLY A 117 -7.05 23.99 -23.99
CA GLY A 117 -5.82 24.07 -24.76
C GLY A 117 -4.92 22.94 -24.32
N ASP A 118 -5.20 21.70 -24.75
CA ASP A 118 -4.20 20.81 -25.34
C ASP A 118 -4.91 19.55 -25.87
N LYS A 119 -5.00 19.47 -27.19
CA LYS A 119 -5.63 18.40 -27.95
C LYS A 119 -4.49 17.52 -28.42
N GLY A 120 -4.38 16.32 -27.87
CA GLY A 120 -3.31 15.39 -28.17
C GLY A 120 -3.26 14.96 -29.64
N CYS A 121 -2.08 14.54 -30.08
CA CYS A 121 -1.76 13.69 -31.23
C CYS A 121 -0.35 13.13 -30.93
N GLY A 122 -0.17 11.81 -30.75
CA GLY A 122 0.57 10.94 -31.69
C GLY A 122 2.11 11.06 -31.53
N ALA A 123 2.98 10.07 -31.64
CA ALA A 123 2.98 8.69 -32.09
C ALA A 123 4.18 8.03 -31.38
N GLY A 124 4.20 6.74 -31.06
CA GLY A 124 4.58 5.70 -32.01
C GLY A 124 6.11 5.63 -32.20
N VAL A 125 6.77 4.75 -31.43
CA VAL A 125 8.04 4.07 -31.76
C VAL A 125 8.06 2.80 -30.90
N ALA A 126 7.72 1.64 -31.47
CA ALA A 126 8.56 0.77 -32.30
C ALA A 126 9.58 -0.01 -31.45
N GLU A 127 9.27 -1.31 -31.32
CA GLU A 127 10.16 -2.47 -31.37
C GLU A 127 11.55 -2.36 -30.73
N ALA A 128 11.74 -3.14 -29.66
CA ALA A 128 13.03 -3.75 -29.35
C ALA A 128 12.80 -5.26 -29.18
N GLU A 129 12.83 -5.93 -30.33
CA GLU A 129 13.22 -7.33 -30.48
C GLU A 129 14.60 -7.49 -29.82
N VAL A 130 14.70 -8.37 -28.82
CA VAL A 130 15.99 -8.85 -28.31
C VAL A 130 15.90 -10.37 -28.30
N ASP A 131 16.31 -10.90 -29.45
CA ASP A 131 17.29 -11.97 -29.63
C ASP A 131 17.39 -13.02 -28.51
N GLU A 132 16.74 -14.13 -28.81
CA GLU A 132 17.18 -15.51 -28.61
C GLU A 132 18.71 -15.67 -28.48
N GLN A 133 19.17 -16.22 -27.35
CA GLN A 133 20.41 -16.99 -27.34
C GLN A 133 20.39 -18.02 -26.21
N ASP A 134 20.21 -19.27 -26.64
CA ASP A 134 20.84 -20.49 -26.13
C ASP A 134 21.88 -20.27 -25.01
N VAL A 135 21.60 -20.83 -23.83
CA VAL A 135 22.67 -21.39 -23.02
C VAL A 135 22.32 -22.84 -22.75
N ALA A 136 23.05 -23.66 -23.49
CA ALA A 136 23.04 -25.10 -23.52
C ALA A 136 23.11 -25.76 -22.14
N GLU A 137 22.53 -26.96 -22.12
CA GLU A 137 22.96 -28.07 -21.30
C GLU A 137 24.49 -28.10 -21.16
N GLU A 138 24.97 -28.16 -19.91
CA GLU A 138 26.22 -28.86 -19.62
C GLU A 138 26.06 -29.66 -18.32
N SER A 139 25.90 -30.97 -18.50
CA SER A 139 26.59 -32.06 -17.79
C SER A 139 27.06 -31.78 -16.36
N SER A 140 26.57 -32.54 -15.37
CA SER A 140 27.06 -33.90 -15.08
C SER A 140 26.44 -34.47 -13.80
#